data_AF-A0A8T1TTB3-F1
#
_entry.id   AF-A0A8T1TTB3-F1
#
_cell.length_a   1.000
_cell.length_b   1.000
_cell.length_c   1.000
_cell.angle_alpha   90.00
_cell.angle_beta   90.00
_cell.angle_gamma   90.00
#
_symmetry.space_group_name_H-M   'P 1'
#
loop_
_entity.id
_entity.type
_entity.pdbx_description
1 polymer ?
#
loop_
_entity_poly.entity_id
_entity_poly.type
_entity_poly.pdbx_seq_one_letter_code
_entity_poly.pdbx_strand_id
1 'polypeptide(L)'
;MLTCMNFVLRRYPALGSFEHSTRTISQFLGPPPSLSLSEVCSFGTIAMLDWIWNASCTQMEDRTQGWSLTNYLRSDPHYYRWVF
;
A
#
# COMPACT_ATOMS: atom_id res chain seq x y z
N MET A 1 2.24 4.32 -12.37
CA MET A 1 2.29 5.55 -11.54
C MET A 1 0.92 6.23 -11.40
N LEU A 2 0.11 6.36 -12.47
CA LEU A 2 -1.27 6.90 -12.39
C LEU A 2 -2.26 5.99 -11.62
N THR A 3 -2.03 4.68 -11.60
CA THR A 3 -2.94 3.71 -10.96
C THR A 3 -2.95 3.82 -9.44
N CYS A 4 -1.79 4.03 -8.80
CA CYS A 4 -1.69 4.27 -7.36
C CYS A 4 -2.43 5.56 -6.95
N MET A 5 -2.32 6.61 -7.77
CA MET A 5 -3.04 7.87 -7.55
C MET A 5 -4.54 7.65 -7.62
N ASN A 6 -5.02 6.99 -8.68
CA ASN A 6 -6.44 6.73 -8.88
C ASN A 6 -7.00 5.84 -7.75
N PHE A 7 -6.19 4.91 -7.24
CA PHE A 7 -6.55 4.08 -6.09
C PHE A 7 -6.68 4.90 -4.80
N VAL A 8 -5.68 5.73 -4.45
CA VAL A 8 -5.72 6.59 -3.27
C VAL A 8 -6.86 7.62 -3.39
N LEU A 9 -7.08 8.19 -4.57
CA LEU A 9 -8.18 9.11 -4.84
C LEU A 9 -9.56 8.46 -4.70
N ARG A 10 -9.72 7.21 -5.15
CA ARG A 10 -10.97 6.44 -4.93
C ARG A 10 -11.23 6.19 -3.45
N ARG A 11 -10.18 5.96 -2.65
CA ARG A 11 -10.31 5.71 -1.21
C ARG A 11 -10.47 6.99 -0.40
N TYR A 12 -9.90 8.09 -0.87
CA TYR A 12 -9.90 9.41 -0.24
C TYR A 12 -10.35 10.48 -1.25
N PRO A 13 -11.65 10.54 -1.59
CA PRO A 13 -12.17 11.46 -2.61
C PRO A 13 -11.92 12.94 -2.27
N ALA A 14 -11.74 13.27 -1.00
CA ALA A 14 -11.36 14.61 -0.54
C ALA A 14 -9.99 15.08 -1.08
N LEU A 15 -9.11 14.15 -1.46
CA LEU A 15 -7.80 14.47 -2.06
C LEU A 15 -7.89 14.71 -3.59
N GLY A 16 -9.06 14.50 -4.19
CA GLY A 16 -9.32 14.64 -5.63
C GLY A 16 -9.03 16.03 -6.21
N SER A 17 -9.11 17.10 -5.41
CA SER A 17 -8.80 18.45 -5.90
C SER A 17 -7.30 18.74 -5.99
N PHE A 18 -6.45 17.85 -5.47
CA PHE A 18 -5.01 18.02 -5.34
C PHE A 18 -4.26 16.99 -6.20
N GLU A 19 -4.44 17.01 -7.52
CA GLU A 19 -3.74 16.09 -8.45
C GLU A 19 -2.21 16.14 -8.34
N HIS A 20 -1.62 17.31 -8.04
CA HIS A 20 -0.17 17.42 -7.89
C HIS A 20 0.32 16.93 -6.52
N SER A 21 -0.43 17.20 -5.46
CA SER A 21 -0.04 16.81 -4.09
C SER A 21 -0.41 15.38 -3.74
N THR A 22 -1.37 14.77 -4.43
CA THR A 22 -1.75 13.37 -4.22
C THR A 22 -0.59 12.41 -4.42
N ARG A 23 0.40 12.75 -5.26
CA ARG A 23 1.65 11.97 -5.38
C ARG A 23 2.43 11.96 -4.08
N THR A 24 2.76 13.13 -3.58
CA THR A 24 3.54 13.32 -2.36
C THR A 24 2.78 12.79 -1.16
N ILE A 25 1.46 13.01 -1.12
CA ILE A 25 0.56 12.53 -0.07
C ILE A 25 0.46 11.01 -0.10
N SER A 26 0.37 10.37 -1.27
CA SER A 26 0.37 8.90 -1.34
C SER A 26 1.71 8.32 -0.92
N GLN A 27 2.83 8.92 -1.33
CA GLN A 27 4.16 8.49 -0.87
C GLN A 27 4.32 8.66 0.64
N PHE A 28 3.75 9.72 1.21
CA PHE A 28 3.80 10.00 2.65
C PHE A 28 2.85 9.12 3.48
N LEU A 29 1.61 8.92 3.02
CA LEU A 29 0.61 8.07 3.68
C LEU A 29 0.92 6.58 3.54
N GLY A 30 1.65 6.22 2.48
CA GLY A 30 1.87 4.82 2.12
C GLY A 30 0.60 4.11 1.67
N PRO A 31 0.68 2.79 1.44
CA PRO A 31 -0.48 1.95 1.16
C PRO A 31 -1.46 1.99 2.34
N PRO A 32 -2.78 2.06 2.11
CA PRO A 32 -3.73 2.07 3.20
C PRO A 32 -3.61 0.79 4.05
N PRO A 33 -3.73 0.89 5.39
CA PRO A 33 -3.57 -0.28 6.25
C PRO A 33 -4.70 -1.31 6.10
N SER A 34 -5.84 -0.91 5.55
CA SER A 34 -6.97 -1.81 5.22
C SER A 34 -6.84 -2.53 3.88
N LEU A 35 -5.76 -2.27 3.14
CA LEU A 35 -5.55 -2.83 1.81
C LEU A 35 -5.13 -4.29 1.90
N SER A 36 -5.88 -5.17 1.25
CA SER A 36 -5.47 -6.57 1.06
C SER A 36 -4.61 -6.74 -0.20
N LEU A 37 -3.76 -7.77 -0.21
CA LEU A 37 -2.95 -8.09 -1.38
C LEU A 37 -3.83 -8.55 -2.56
N SER A 38 -4.95 -9.22 -2.29
CA SER A 38 -5.92 -9.66 -3.31
C SER A 38 -6.59 -8.48 -4.02
N GLU A 39 -7.00 -7.44 -3.29
CA GLU A 39 -7.52 -6.20 -3.88
C GLU A 39 -6.47 -5.56 -4.79
N VAL A 40 -5.22 -5.47 -4.38
CA VAL A 40 -4.13 -4.91 -5.20
C VAL A 40 -3.95 -5.71 -6.48
N CYS A 41 -3.91 -7.04 -6.37
CA CYS A 41 -3.80 -7.92 -7.52
C CYS A 41 -4.98 -7.78 -8.48
N SER A 42 -6.19 -7.48 -7.97
CA SER A 42 -7.37 -7.22 -8.82
C SER A 42 -7.23 -5.98 -9.71
N PHE A 43 -6.43 -4.98 -9.29
CA PHE A 43 -6.12 -3.81 -10.10
C PHE A 43 -5.06 -4.09 -11.19
N GLY A 44 -4.39 -5.25 -11.16
CA GLY A 44 -3.59 -5.76 -12.28
C GLY A 44 -2.31 -4.97 -12.60
N THR A 45 -1.88 -4.03 -11.76
CA THR A 45 -0.69 -3.21 -12.05
C THR A 45 0.50 -3.53 -11.17
N ILE A 46 1.57 -4.06 -11.79
CA ILE A 46 2.86 -4.37 -11.15
C ILE A 46 3.43 -3.16 -10.42
N ALA A 47 3.26 -1.95 -10.97
CA ALA A 47 3.72 -0.71 -10.34
C ALA A 47 3.13 -0.47 -8.93
N MET A 48 1.94 -1.01 -8.65
CA MET A 48 1.31 -0.89 -7.33
C MET A 48 1.87 -1.93 -6.35
N LEU A 49 2.20 -3.13 -6.84
CA LEU A 49 2.92 -4.15 -6.07
C LEU A 49 4.34 -3.69 -5.73
N ASP A 50 5.08 -3.13 -6.69
CA ASP A 50 6.42 -2.56 -6.45
C ASP A 50 6.38 -1.43 -5.42
N TRP A 51 5.35 -0.59 -5.47
CA TRP A 51 5.17 0.48 -4.50
C TRP A 51 4.91 -0.06 -3.09
N ILE A 52 4.02 -1.03 -2.93
CA ILE A 52 3.75 -1.68 -1.64
C ILE A 52 5.00 -2.39 -1.14
N TRP A 53 5.70 -3.10 -2.03
CA TRP A 53 6.94 -3.80 -1.71
C TRP A 53 8.02 -2.85 -1.20
N ASN A 54 8.17 -1.67 -1.81
CA ASN A 54 9.12 -0.65 -1.38
C ASN A 54 8.69 0.07 -0.09
N ALA A 55 7.39 0.22 0.15
CA ALA A 55 6.86 0.80 1.40
C ALA A 55 6.82 -0.20 2.56
N SER A 56 7.13 -1.48 2.32
CA SER A 56 7.04 -2.53 3.33
C SER A 56 8.29 -2.61 4.20
N CYS A 57 8.08 -2.78 5.51
CA CYS A 57 9.15 -3.00 6.46
C CYS A 57 9.83 -4.34 6.23
N THR A 58 11.16 -4.38 6.36
CA THR A 58 11.93 -5.62 6.15
C THR A 58 12.20 -6.40 7.43
N GLN A 59 12.21 -5.72 8.58
CA GLN A 59 12.44 -6.32 9.89
C GLN A 59 11.20 -6.21 10.77
N MET A 60 11.11 -7.07 11.79
CA MET A 60 9.98 -7.04 12.72
C MET A 60 10.03 -5.82 13.63
N GLU A 61 11.24 -5.34 13.94
CA GLU A 61 11.46 -4.16 14.77
C GLU A 61 10.95 -2.86 14.13
N ASP A 62 10.93 -2.79 12.79
CA ASP A 62 10.49 -1.61 12.03
C ASP A 62 8.95 -1.52 11.89
N ARG A 63 8.21 -2.50 12.42
CA ARG A 63 6.76 -2.55 12.28
C ARG A 63 6.11 -1.43 13.07
N THR A 64 5.15 -0.76 12.43
CA THR A 64 4.22 0.12 13.16
C THR A 64 3.21 -0.72 13.95
N GLN A 65 2.66 -0.17 15.03
CA GLN A 65 1.64 -0.89 15.82
C GLN A 65 0.37 -1.12 14.99
N GLY A 66 -0.16 -2.35 15.05
CA GLY A 66 -1.37 -2.76 14.35
C GLY A 66 -1.13 -3.60 13.10
N TRP A 67 -2.23 -3.99 12.44
CA TRP A 67 -2.18 -4.75 11.19
C TRP A 67 -2.11 -3.81 9.99
N SER A 68 -1.12 -4.04 9.12
CA SER A 68 -1.05 -3.43 7.78
C SER A 68 -0.30 -4.34 6.83
N LEU A 69 -0.69 -4.35 5.55
CA LEU A 69 0.01 -5.13 4.52
C LEU A 69 1.52 -4.82 4.49
N THR A 70 1.89 -3.55 4.57
CA THR A 70 3.29 -3.11 4.54
C THR A 70 4.11 -3.53 5.74
N ASN A 71 3.48 -3.74 6.91
CA ASN A 71 4.19 -4.25 8.07
C ASN A 71 4.59 -5.71 7.87
N TYR A 72 3.71 -6.55 7.32
CA TYR A 72 3.91 -8.01 7.35
C TYR A 72 4.40 -8.62 6.04
N LEU A 73 4.18 -7.97 4.89
CA LEU A 73 4.50 -8.53 3.57
C LEU A 73 5.98 -8.97 3.42
N ARG A 74 6.91 -8.17 3.95
CA ARG A 74 8.37 -8.43 3.84
C ARG A 74 9.04 -8.83 5.14
N SER A 75 8.44 -8.50 6.28
CA SER A 75 9.03 -8.80 7.59
C SER A 75 8.55 -10.10 8.22
N ASP A 76 7.44 -10.67 7.75
CA ASP A 76 6.91 -11.95 8.23
C ASP A 76 7.16 -13.06 7.18
N PRO A 77 8.08 -14.00 7.45
CA PRO A 77 8.35 -15.12 6.54
C PRO A 77 7.14 -16.02 6.29
N HIS A 78 6.14 -15.99 7.18
CA HIS A 78 4.92 -16.77 7.10
C HIS A 78 3.73 -15.98 6.58
N TYR A 79 3.93 -14.72 6.12
CA TYR A 79 2.86 -13.89 5.60
C TYR A 79 2.05 -14.58 4.50
N TYR A 80 2.70 -15.36 3.63
CA TYR A 80 2.05 -16.12 2.56
C TYR A 80 0.92 -17.04 3.02
N ARG A 81 0.91 -17.45 4.29
CA ARG A 81 -0.16 -18.27 4.91
C ARG A 81 -1.40 -17.46 5.24
N TRP A 82 -1.41 -16.15 5.01
CA TRP A 82 -2.51 -15.24 5.34
C TRP A 82 -3.00 -14.46 4.11
N VAL A 83 -2.52 -14.81 2.91
CA VAL A 83 -2.83 -14.13 1.63
C VAL A 83 -4.12 -14.67 0.98
N PHE A 84 -5.08 -15.16 1.78
CA PHE A 84 -6.33 -15.75 1.26
C PHE A 84 -7.32 -14.69 0.78
#